data_AF-Q9LA75-F1
#
_entry.id   AF-Q9LA75-F1
#
_cell.length_a   1.000
_cell.length_b   1.000
_cell.length_c   1.000
_cell.angle_alpha   90.00
_cell.angle_beta   90.00
_cell.angle_gamma   90.00
#
_symmetry.space_group_name_H-M   'P 1'
#
loop_
_entity.id
_entity.type
_entity.pdbx_description
1 polymer ?
#
loop_
_entity_poly.entity_id
_entity_poly.type
_entity_poly.pdbx_seq_one_letter_code
_entity_poly.pdbx_strand_id
1 'polypeptide(L)'
;MVSIALVIGSLLGILLGIALVVTRPDGIWENKWVYRIINPIINTVRSLPFIILLVAMIPLTRFMVGTSIGTTAAIVPLVIYIAPYTARLIENSLLSVHSGIIEAADSMGATNWQIVWHFILPEAKSSLILSLTAASITLVGATAMA
;
A
#
# COMPACT_ATOMS: atom_id res chain seq x y z
N MET A 1 -17.00 -8.05 -6.25
CA MET A 1 -15.91 -8.47 -5.34
C MET A 1 -14.59 -7.82 -5.72
N VAL A 2 -14.02 -8.13 -6.90
CA VAL A 2 -12.71 -7.62 -7.35
C VAL A 2 -12.59 -6.10 -7.30
N SER A 3 -13.51 -5.37 -7.93
CA SER A 3 -13.46 -3.89 -7.98
C SER A 3 -13.54 -3.26 -6.59
N ILE A 4 -14.33 -3.85 -5.68
CA ILE A 4 -14.47 -3.37 -4.30
C ILE A 4 -13.15 -3.56 -3.56
N ALA A 5 -12.58 -4.77 -3.64
CA ALA A 5 -11.28 -5.07 -3.03
C ALA A 5 -10.16 -4.20 -3.61
N LEU A 6 -10.19 -3.91 -4.91
CA LEU A 6 -9.22 -3.07 -5.58
C LEU A 6 -9.28 -1.63 -5.07
N VAL A 7 -10.48 -1.05 -5.00
CA VAL A 7 -10.64 0.35 -4.57
C VAL A 7 -10.23 0.49 -3.11
N ILE A 8 -10.79 -0.34 -2.22
CA ILE A 8 -10.49 -0.26 -0.78
C ILE A 8 -9.02 -0.55 -0.53
N GLY A 9 -8.50 -1.64 -1.08
CA GLY A 9 -7.12 -2.05 -0.86
C GLY A 9 -6.11 -1.11 -1.50
N SER A 10 -6.39 -0.54 -2.68
CA SER A 10 -5.50 0.46 -3.28
C SER A 10 -5.51 1.76 -2.50
N LEU A 11 -6.66 2.23 -2.01
CA LEU A 11 -6.73 3.43 -1.17
C LEU A 11 -5.91 3.25 0.11
N LEU A 12 -6.11 2.13 0.82
CA LEU A 12 -5.32 1.80 2.01
C LEU A 12 -3.84 1.65 1.68
N GLY A 13 -3.52 0.99 0.56
CA GLY A 13 -2.15 0.81 0.09
C GLY A 13 -1.46 2.13 -0.22
N ILE A 14 -2.11 3.05 -0.92
CA ILE A 14 -1.56 4.39 -1.21
C ILE A 14 -1.26 5.13 0.09
N LEU A 15 -2.22 5.15 1.03
CA LEU A 15 -2.03 5.83 2.32
C LEU A 15 -0.85 5.22 3.10
N LEU A 16 -0.76 3.89 3.16
CA LEU A 16 0.34 3.19 3.83
C LEU A 16 1.68 3.41 3.12
N GLY A 17 1.71 3.42 1.78
CA GLY A 17 2.92 3.66 0.99
C GLY A 17 3.47 5.07 1.16
N ILE A 18 2.58 6.07 1.13
CA ILE A 18 2.95 7.47 1.44
C ILE A 18 3.46 7.56 2.88
N ALA A 19 2.75 6.96 3.85
CA ALA A 19 3.16 6.98 5.25
C ALA A 19 4.55 6.35 5.45
N LEU A 20 4.85 5.23 4.79
CA LEU A 20 6.17 4.61 4.83
C LEU A 20 7.28 5.54 4.32
N VAL A 21 7.07 6.16 3.15
CA VAL A 21 8.07 7.07 2.54
C VAL A 21 8.30 8.30 3.37
N VAL A 22 7.24 8.84 3.95
CA VAL A 22 7.29 10.06 4.74
C VAL A 22 7.94 9.81 6.10
N THR A 23 7.64 8.66 6.74
CA THR A 23 8.10 8.34 8.11
C THR A 23 9.41 7.56 8.20
N ARG A 24 9.98 7.15 7.06
CA ARG A 24 11.25 6.40 7.01
C ARG A 24 12.40 7.16 7.70
N PRO A 25 13.44 6.46 8.17
CA PRO A 25 14.70 7.10 8.56
C PRO A 25 15.25 7.95 7.42
N ASP A 26 15.73 9.16 7.72
CA ASP A 26 16.15 10.16 6.73
C ASP A 26 15.02 10.56 5.74
N GLY A 27 13.77 10.39 6.16
CA GLY A 27 12.57 10.84 5.47
C GLY A 27 12.17 12.26 5.86
N ILE A 28 11.24 12.83 5.08
CA ILE A 28 10.79 14.22 5.20
C ILE A 28 10.10 14.49 6.56
N TRP A 29 9.34 13.52 7.09
CA TRP A 29 8.81 13.54 8.44
C TRP A 29 9.21 12.27 9.18
N GLU A 30 10.50 12.16 9.48
CA GLU A 30 11.05 11.01 10.18
C GLU A 30 10.24 10.68 11.45
N ASN A 31 9.66 9.48 11.47
CA ASN A 31 8.99 8.94 12.65
C ASN A 31 9.32 7.46 12.77
N LYS A 32 10.42 7.20 13.48
CA LYS A 32 10.96 5.85 13.70
C LYS A 32 9.93 4.89 14.29
N TRP A 33 9.00 5.37 15.12
CA TRP A 33 7.96 4.53 15.73
C TRP A 33 6.95 4.06 14.69
N VAL A 34 6.40 4.97 13.90
CA VAL A 34 5.43 4.64 12.85
C VAL A 34 6.06 3.72 11.82
N TYR A 35 7.26 4.05 11.34
CA TYR A 35 7.97 3.22 10.37
C TYR A 35 8.29 1.82 10.90
N ARG A 36 8.79 1.71 12.14
CA ARG A 36 9.11 0.41 12.78
C ARG A 36 7.88 -0.47 13.04
N ILE A 37 6.68 0.08 13.08
CA ILE A 37 5.45 -0.70 13.24
C ILE A 37 4.90 -1.09 11.85
N ILE A 38 4.73 -0.10 10.97
CA ILE A 38 4.08 -0.31 9.66
C ILE A 38 4.93 -1.19 8.75
N ASN A 39 6.25 -0.95 8.69
CA ASN A 39 7.12 -1.65 7.74
C ASN A 39 7.18 -3.17 8.01
N PRO A 40 7.38 -3.66 9.26
CA PRO A 40 7.31 -5.09 9.55
C PRO A 40 5.94 -5.69 9.25
N ILE A 41 4.85 -5.03 9.63
CA ILE A 41 3.48 -5.54 9.35
C ILE A 41 3.29 -5.76 7.85
N ILE A 42 3.64 -4.77 7.02
CA ILE A 42 3.54 -4.88 5.56
C ILE A 42 4.42 -6.03 5.04
N ASN A 43 5.65 -6.16 5.54
CA ASN A 43 6.55 -7.21 5.09
C ASN A 43 6.10 -8.61 5.51
N THR A 44 5.58 -8.76 6.73
CA THR A 44 5.04 -10.04 7.21
C THR A 44 3.86 -10.48 6.37
N VAL A 45 2.87 -9.61 6.14
CA VAL A 45 1.70 -9.98 5.31
C VAL A 45 2.12 -10.31 3.87
N ARG A 46 3.03 -9.53 3.28
CA ARG A 46 3.53 -9.77 1.92
C ARG A 46 4.35 -11.04 1.77
N SER A 47 4.99 -11.51 2.85
CA SER A 47 5.77 -12.75 2.82
C SER A 47 4.89 -14.00 2.79
N LEU A 48 3.62 -13.88 3.18
CA LEU A 48 2.67 -14.98 3.18
C LEU A 48 2.08 -15.19 1.76
N PRO A 49 2.14 -16.41 1.20
CA PRO A 49 1.37 -16.75 0.02
C PRO A 49 -0.12 -16.50 0.24
N PHE A 50 -0.82 -15.97 -0.78
CA PHE A 50 -2.23 -15.60 -0.66
C PHE A 50 -3.12 -16.75 -0.16
N ILE A 51 -2.87 -17.98 -0.61
CA ILE A 51 -3.62 -19.17 -0.18
C ILE A 51 -3.49 -19.38 1.34
N ILE A 52 -2.29 -19.24 1.89
CA ILE A 52 -2.03 -19.39 3.33
C ILE A 52 -2.74 -18.27 4.10
N LEU A 53 -2.63 -17.04 3.60
CA LEU A 53 -3.34 -15.89 4.18
C LEU A 53 -4.85 -16.11 4.17
N LEU A 54 -5.43 -16.57 3.06
CA LEU A 54 -6.86 -16.82 2.93
C LEU A 54 -7.36 -17.81 3.99
N VAL A 55 -6.64 -18.92 4.19
CA VAL A 55 -6.98 -19.91 5.22
C VAL A 55 -6.82 -19.33 6.63
N ALA A 56 -5.72 -18.60 6.88
CA ALA A 56 -5.49 -17.93 8.16
C ALA A 56 -6.56 -16.87 8.48
N MET A 57 -7.18 -16.28 7.45
CA MET A 57 -8.22 -15.27 7.58
C MET A 57 -9.61 -15.82 7.91
N ILE A 58 -9.87 -17.13 7.74
CA ILE A 58 -11.20 -17.75 8.00
C ILE A 58 -11.85 -17.32 9.33
N PRO A 59 -11.19 -17.38 10.51
CA PRO A 59 -11.81 -17.00 11.77
C PRO A 59 -12.18 -15.51 11.81
N LEU A 60 -11.31 -14.63 11.30
CA LEU A 60 -11.61 -13.19 11.26
C LEU A 60 -12.74 -12.88 10.26
N THR A 61 -12.73 -13.51 9.09
CA THR A 61 -13.77 -13.33 8.07
C THR A 61 -15.14 -13.77 8.62
N ARG A 62 -15.22 -14.90 9.33
CA ARG A 62 -16.45 -15.34 9.99
C ARG A 62 -16.89 -14.37 11.09
N PHE A 63 -15.94 -13.83 11.85
CA PHE A 63 -16.24 -12.84 12.89
C PHE A 63 -16.81 -11.55 12.31
N MET A 64 -16.26 -11.05 11.19
CA MET A 64 -16.67 -9.79 10.58
C MET A 64 -17.93 -9.89 9.73
N VAL A 65 -18.07 -10.97 8.96
CA VAL A 65 -19.11 -11.12 7.91
C VAL A 65 -20.15 -12.19 8.27
N GLY A 66 -19.90 -12.99 9.31
CA GLY A 66 -20.77 -14.10 9.72
C GLY A 66 -20.59 -15.38 8.91
N THR A 67 -19.87 -15.35 7.78
CA THR A 67 -19.62 -16.50 6.91
C THR A 67 -18.16 -16.55 6.46
N SER A 68 -17.69 -17.73 6.04
CA SER A 68 -16.38 -17.90 5.38
C SER A 68 -16.51 -18.17 3.87
N ILE A 69 -17.73 -18.10 3.33
CA ILE A 69 -18.04 -18.52 1.96
C ILE A 69 -18.87 -17.44 1.29
N GLY A 70 -18.55 -17.14 0.04
CA GLY A 70 -19.26 -16.18 -0.80
C GLY A 70 -18.46 -14.92 -1.07
N THR A 71 -18.98 -14.10 -1.97
CA THR A 71 -18.30 -12.91 -2.48
C THR A 71 -17.97 -11.89 -1.39
N THR A 72 -18.86 -11.70 -0.41
CA THR A 72 -18.62 -10.77 0.71
C THR A 72 -17.52 -11.26 1.64
N ALA A 73 -17.46 -12.57 1.90
CA ALA A 73 -16.42 -13.17 2.75
C ALA A 73 -15.03 -13.07 2.09
N ALA A 74 -14.94 -13.29 0.78
CA ALA A 74 -13.68 -13.21 0.06
C ALA A 74 -13.11 -11.78 -0.09
N ILE A 75 -13.92 -10.72 0.03
CA ILE A 75 -13.41 -9.33 0.02
C ILE A 75 -12.40 -9.10 1.14
N VAL A 76 -12.64 -9.65 2.34
CA VAL A 76 -11.80 -9.41 3.53
C VAL A 76 -10.35 -9.85 3.31
N PRO A 77 -10.04 -11.13 3.00
CA PRO A 77 -8.66 -11.56 2.75
C PRO A 77 -8.05 -10.88 1.52
N LEU A 78 -8.85 -10.58 0.48
CA LEU A 78 -8.36 -9.87 -0.71
C LEU A 78 -7.89 -8.45 -0.39
N VAL A 79 -8.63 -7.71 0.44
CA VAL A 79 -8.23 -6.36 0.87
C VAL A 79 -6.97 -6.41 1.74
N ILE A 80 -6.91 -7.34 2.69
CA ILE A 80 -5.73 -7.52 3.57
C ILE A 80 -4.49 -7.94 2.78
N TYR A 81 -4.67 -8.70 1.70
CA TYR A 81 -3.58 -9.06 0.80
C TYR A 81 -3.10 -7.88 -0.06
N ILE A 82 -4.03 -7.20 -0.73
CA ILE A 82 -3.68 -6.21 -1.75
C ILE A 82 -3.24 -4.87 -1.15
N ALA A 83 -3.73 -4.48 0.02
CA ALA A 83 -3.32 -3.23 0.68
C ALA A 83 -1.81 -3.13 0.95
N PRO A 84 -1.17 -4.07 1.69
CA PRO A 84 0.28 -4.02 1.92
C PRO A 84 1.08 -4.24 0.64
N TYR A 85 0.59 -5.07 -0.29
CA TYR A 85 1.22 -5.25 -1.60
C TYR A 85 1.30 -3.91 -2.37
N THR A 86 0.17 -3.22 -2.51
CA THR A 86 0.08 -1.91 -3.13
C THR A 86 0.92 -0.88 -2.37
N ALA A 87 0.92 -0.90 -1.03
CA ALA A 87 1.74 0.01 -0.23
C ALA A 87 3.22 -0.04 -0.59
N ARG A 88 3.78 -1.24 -0.80
CA ARG A 88 5.17 -1.38 -1.23
C ARG A 88 5.39 -0.87 -2.65
N LEU A 89 4.46 -1.13 -3.57
CA LEU A 89 4.58 -0.63 -4.95
C LEU A 89 4.57 0.90 -4.98
N ILE A 90 3.67 1.52 -4.23
CA ILE A 90 3.58 2.97 -4.07
C ILE A 90 4.85 3.52 -3.42
N GLU A 91 5.33 2.91 -2.32
CA GLU A 91 6.60 3.28 -1.70
C GLU A 91 7.75 3.27 -2.73
N ASN A 92 7.92 2.19 -3.49
CA ASN A 92 8.96 2.09 -4.52
C ASN A 92 8.81 3.17 -5.60
N SER A 93 7.57 3.47 -6.03
CA SER A 93 7.32 4.55 -7.00
C SER A 93 7.74 5.91 -6.47
N LEU A 94 7.40 6.22 -5.22
CA LEU A 94 7.77 7.50 -4.61
C LEU A 94 9.28 7.60 -4.35
N LEU A 95 9.93 6.49 -3.98
CA LEU A 95 11.38 6.42 -3.78
C LEU A 95 12.19 6.51 -5.08
N SER A 96 11.56 6.31 -6.23
CA SER A 96 12.20 6.51 -7.54
C SER A 96 12.36 7.99 -7.92
N VAL A 97 11.72 8.91 -7.19
CA VAL A 97 11.88 10.36 -7.39
C VAL A 97 13.29 10.77 -6.96
N HIS A 98 13.97 11.53 -7.82
CA HIS A 98 15.33 11.97 -7.54
C HIS A 98 15.38 12.89 -6.32
N SER A 99 16.30 12.61 -5.38
CA SER A 99 16.54 13.44 -4.20
C SER A 99 16.76 14.92 -4.51
N GLY A 100 17.36 15.28 -5.66
CA GLY A 100 17.59 16.67 -6.06
C GLY A 100 16.29 17.48 -6.22
N ILE A 101 15.17 16.84 -6.55
CA ILE A 101 13.84 17.51 -6.58
C ILE A 101 13.38 17.85 -5.16
N ILE A 102 13.63 16.95 -4.20
CA ILE A 102 13.31 17.14 -2.79
C ILE A 102 14.18 18.23 -2.18
N GLU A 103 15.49 18.19 -2.43
CA GLU A 103 16.47 19.19 -1.97
C GLU A 103 16.18 20.59 -2.57
N ALA A 104 15.78 20.66 -3.84
CA ALA A 104 15.36 21.90 -4.47
C ALA A 104 14.08 22.45 -3.83
N ALA A 105 13.08 21.60 -3.57
CA ALA A 105 11.85 22.00 -2.90
C ALA A 105 12.11 22.53 -1.49
N ASP A 106 12.96 21.85 -0.72
CA ASP A 106 13.37 22.27 0.62
C ASP A 106 14.15 23.59 0.59
N SER A 107 15.07 23.77 -0.37
CA SER A 107 15.81 25.03 -0.58
C SER A 107 14.92 26.22 -0.95
N MET A 108 13.75 25.96 -1.56
CA MET A 108 12.72 26.97 -1.84
C MET A 108 11.83 27.27 -0.63
N GLY A 109 12.04 26.61 0.51
CA GLY A 109 11.24 26.77 1.72
C GLY A 109 9.90 26.05 1.68
N ALA A 110 9.74 25.02 0.83
CA ALA A 110 8.52 24.24 0.79
C ALA A 110 8.36 23.44 2.10
N THR A 111 7.17 23.51 2.69
CA THR A 111 6.83 22.66 3.84
C THR A 111 6.82 21.19 3.43
N ASN A 112 7.07 20.31 4.39
CA ASN A 112 7.09 18.86 4.19
C ASN A 112 5.83 18.32 3.50
N TRP A 113 4.66 18.88 3.81
CA TRP A 113 3.40 18.55 3.13
C TRP A 113 3.39 19.00 1.67
N GLN A 114 3.92 20.21 1.40
CA GLN A 114 4.05 20.71 0.04
C GLN A 114 5.04 19.87 -0.78
N ILE A 115 6.16 19.41 -0.19
CA ILE A 115 7.12 18.52 -0.86
C ILE A 115 6.41 17.24 -1.33
N VAL A 116 5.63 16.59 -0.46
CA VAL A 116 4.90 15.37 -0.82
C VAL A 116 3.86 15.64 -1.90
N TRP A 117 2.99 16.63 -1.69
CA TRP A 117 1.85 16.87 -2.58
C TRP A 117 2.25 17.47 -3.92
N HIS A 118 3.13 18.48 -3.93
CA HIS A 118 3.42 19.27 -5.13
C HIS A 118 4.66 18.83 -5.88
N PHE A 119 5.53 18.01 -5.28
CA PHE A 119 6.78 17.58 -5.91
C PHE A 119 6.83 16.07 -6.08
N ILE A 120 6.74 15.29 -4.99
CA ILE A 120 6.91 13.83 -5.06
C ILE A 120 5.74 13.15 -5.80
N LEU A 121 4.49 13.43 -5.41
CA LEU A 121 3.33 12.78 -6.04
C LEU A 121 3.19 13.08 -7.55
N PRO A 122 3.37 14.34 -8.01
CA PRO A 122 3.28 14.66 -9.44
C PRO A 122 4.43 14.06 -10.24
N GLU A 123 5.65 14.07 -9.70
CA GLU A 123 6.82 13.49 -10.37
C GLU A 123 6.71 11.96 -10.47
N ALA A 124 6.23 11.30 -9.42
CA ALA A 124 6.05 9.85 -9.41
C ALA A 124 4.81 9.38 -10.20
N LYS A 125 3.99 10.28 -10.77
CA LYS A 125 2.66 9.95 -11.32
C LYS A 125 2.67 8.79 -12.31
N SER A 126 3.60 8.78 -13.26
CA SER A 126 3.71 7.71 -14.26
C SER A 126 4.02 6.36 -13.61
N SER A 127 4.94 6.35 -12.63
CA SER A 127 5.29 5.16 -11.85
C SER A 127 4.12 4.70 -10.97
N LEU A 128 3.38 5.62 -10.36
CA LEU A 128 2.20 5.32 -9.54
C LEU A 128 1.09 4.64 -10.36
N ILE A 129 0.83 5.12 -11.58
CA ILE A 129 -0.14 4.50 -12.50
C ILE A 129 0.29 3.07 -12.85
N LEU A 130 1.57 2.86 -13.14
CA LEU A 130 2.11 1.53 -13.40
C LEU A 130 1.96 0.60 -12.19
N SER A 131 2.28 1.10 -10.99
CA SER A 131 2.14 0.38 -9.73
C SER A 131 0.69 -0.03 -9.44
N LEU A 132 -0.28 0.86 -9.66
CA LEU A 132 -1.70 0.53 -9.52
C LEU A 132 -2.19 -0.47 -10.57
N THR A 133 -1.65 -0.40 -11.78
CA THR A 133 -1.93 -1.38 -12.84
C THR A 133 -1.41 -2.76 -12.45
N ALA A 134 -0.17 -2.84 -11.96
CA ALA A 134 0.43 -4.09 -11.48
C ALA A 134 -0.37 -4.67 -10.30
N ALA A 135 -0.76 -3.84 -9.32
CA ALA A 135 -1.63 -4.24 -8.23
C ALA A 135 -2.96 -4.82 -8.72
N SER A 136 -3.56 -4.21 -9.73
CA SER A 136 -4.81 -4.69 -10.34
C SER A 136 -4.63 -6.08 -10.93
N ILE A 137 -3.56 -6.32 -11.68
CA ILE A 137 -3.25 -7.64 -12.28
C ILE A 137 -3.04 -8.67 -11.17
N THR A 138 -2.27 -8.34 -10.13
CA THR A 138 -2.03 -9.23 -8.99
C THR A 138 -3.32 -9.57 -8.24
N LEU A 139 -4.22 -8.60 -8.06
CA LEU A 139 -5.50 -8.83 -7.41
C LEU A 139 -6.40 -9.75 -8.24
N VAL A 140 -6.45 -9.57 -9.56
CA VAL A 140 -7.19 -10.46 -10.46
C VAL A 140 -6.67 -11.90 -10.31
N GLY A 141 -5.35 -12.09 -10.27
CA GLY A 141 -4.74 -13.39 -9.99
C GLY A 141 -5.16 -13.97 -8.63
N ALA A 142 -5.17 -13.15 -7.58
CA ALA A 142 -5.61 -13.57 -6.24
C ALA A 142 -7.09 -13.97 -6.21
N THR A 143 -7.94 -13.29 -6.98
CA THR A 143 -9.38 -13.59 -7.01
C THR A 143 -9.70 -14.92 -7.70
N ALA A 144 -8.82 -15.44 -8.55
CA ALA A 144 -8.98 -16.78 -9.12
C ALA A 144 -8.78 -17.90 -8.07
N MET A 145 -8.08 -17.60 -6.97
CA MET A 145 -7.84 -18.53 -5.85
C MET A 145 -8.89 -18.39 -4.71
N ALA A 146 -9.72 -17.34 -4.73
CA ALA A 146 -10.63 -16.96 -3.66
C ALA A 146 -12.08 -17.37 -3.96
#